data_AF-A0A938SRF4-F1
#
_entry.id   AF-A0A938SRF4-F1
#
_cell.length_a   1.000
_cell.length_b   1.000
_cell.length_c   1.000
_cell.angle_alpha   90.00
_cell.angle_beta   90.00
_cell.angle_gamma   90.00
#
_symmetry.space_group_name_H-M   'P 1'
#
loop_
_entity.id
_entity.type
_entity.pdbx_description
1 polymer ?
#
loop_
_entity_poly.entity_id
_entity_poly.type
_entity_poly.pdbx_seq_one_letter_code
_entity_poly.pdbx_strand_id
1 'polypeptide(L)'
;MADREGEGDLSFDYAAWAGLRRHREMFPNAAETVAIPESARSAWSEWMPRVFAGASAARLNELNPSLPGADHNAQVLLLGRRPLDKALYEVVYELNSRPNWAPIPLPAVRALTRSSPQGGAP
;
A
#
# COMPACT_ATOMS: atom_id res chain seq x y z
N MET A 1 -3.60 -16.19 20.07
CA MET A 1 -3.88 -16.84 18.77
C MET A 1 -4.11 -15.70 17.79
N ALA A 2 -3.01 -15.12 17.28
CA ALA A 2 -3.04 -13.95 16.42
C ALA A 2 -3.09 -14.43 14.98
N ASP A 3 -4.20 -14.17 14.32
CA ASP A 3 -4.46 -14.56 12.94
C ASP A 3 -3.45 -13.87 12.02
N ARG A 4 -2.66 -14.68 11.30
CA ARG A 4 -1.69 -14.25 10.30
C ARG A 4 -2.36 -14.22 8.91
N GLU A 5 -3.39 -13.41 8.73
CA GLU A 5 -4.06 -13.26 7.42
C GLU A 5 -4.22 -11.80 7.01
N GLY A 6 -3.19 -10.99 7.22
CA GLY A 6 -3.19 -9.56 6.89
C GLY A 6 -2.09 -9.09 5.94
N GLU A 7 -1.38 -10.00 5.28
CA GLU A 7 -0.21 -9.65 4.45
C GLU A 7 -0.65 -9.33 3.02
N GLY A 8 -0.92 -8.05 2.75
CA GLY A 8 -1.16 -7.54 1.39
C GLY A 8 -1.68 -6.10 1.38
N ASP A 9 -1.02 -5.26 0.58
CA ASP A 9 -1.36 -3.89 0.14
C ASP A 9 -0.99 -2.66 0.98
N LEU A 10 -0.98 -2.71 2.31
CA LEU A 10 -0.45 -1.62 3.15
C LEU A 10 0.95 -1.90 3.70
N SER A 11 1.45 -3.13 3.56
CA SER A 11 2.78 -3.53 4.03
C SER A 11 3.88 -2.64 3.44
N PHE A 12 3.72 -2.25 2.18
CA PHE A 12 4.58 -1.26 1.57
C PHE A 12 4.52 0.09 2.32
N ASP A 13 3.35 0.68 2.54
CA ASP A 13 3.29 1.95 3.28
C ASP A 13 3.93 1.86 4.67
N TYR A 14 3.71 0.77 5.39
CA TYR A 14 4.39 0.54 6.67
C TYR A 14 5.90 0.46 6.54
N ALA A 15 6.42 -0.26 5.53
CA ALA A 15 7.86 -0.36 5.29
C ALA A 15 8.47 1.00 4.96
N ALA A 16 7.79 1.82 4.14
CA ALA A 16 8.24 3.18 3.82
C ALA A 16 8.31 4.04 5.09
N TRP A 17 7.26 4.00 5.91
CA TRP A 17 7.20 4.75 7.17
C TRP A 17 8.22 4.28 8.21
N ALA A 18 8.44 2.97 8.32
CA ALA A 18 9.48 2.40 9.17
C ALA A 18 10.88 2.87 8.73
N GLY A 19 11.13 2.90 7.42
CA GLY A 19 12.36 3.44 6.84
C GLY A 19 12.58 4.92 7.18
N LEU A 20 11.55 5.77 7.00
CA LEU A 20 11.62 7.18 7.35
C LEU A 20 11.84 7.39 8.86
N ARG A 21 11.15 6.63 9.71
CA ARG A 21 11.32 6.71 11.16
C ARG A 21 12.75 6.37 11.56
N ARG A 22 13.29 5.27 11.05
CA ARG A 22 14.66 4.85 11.30
C ARG A 22 15.68 5.89 10.83
N HIS A 23 15.42 6.54 9.69
CA HIS A 23 16.25 7.65 9.24
C HIS A 23 16.24 8.82 10.24
N ARG A 24 15.06 9.21 10.75
CA ARG A 24 14.94 10.29 11.77
C ARG A 24 15.65 9.94 13.07
N GLU A 25 15.60 8.69 13.50
CA GLU A 25 16.32 8.20 14.69
C GLU A 25 17.84 8.27 14.51
N MET A 26 18.34 7.93 13.33
CA MET A 26 19.77 7.93 13.01
C MET A 26 20.33 9.36 12.80
N PHE A 27 19.50 10.27 12.29
CA PHE A 27 19.90 11.64 11.92
C PHE A 27 18.99 12.71 12.57
N PRO A 28 19.01 12.86 13.91
CA PRO A 28 18.06 13.71 14.63
C PRO A 28 18.20 15.21 14.34
N ASN A 29 19.38 15.68 13.91
CA ASN A 29 19.68 17.10 13.67
C ASN A 29 19.68 17.51 12.18
N ALA A 30 19.29 16.62 11.27
CA ALA A 30 19.33 16.87 9.83
C ALA A 30 18.09 17.64 9.31
N ALA A 31 17.78 18.78 9.93
CA ALA A 31 16.55 19.55 9.68
C ALA A 31 16.39 20.07 8.24
N GLU A 32 17.49 20.48 7.58
CA GLU A 32 17.47 20.90 6.16
C GLU A 32 17.33 19.74 5.18
N THR A 33 17.58 18.51 5.62
CA THR A 33 17.57 17.31 4.76
C THR A 33 16.25 16.55 4.81
N VAL A 34 15.26 16.96 5.62
CA VAL A 34 13.99 16.25 5.86
C VAL A 34 13.13 16.09 4.60
N ALA A 35 13.26 17.00 3.63
CA ALA A 35 12.47 16.98 2.40
C ALA A 35 12.78 15.76 1.52
N ILE A 36 14.04 15.29 1.48
CA ILE A 36 14.44 14.18 0.61
C ILE A 36 13.89 12.84 1.14
N PRO A 37 14.07 12.46 2.42
CA PRO A 37 13.50 11.24 2.99
C PRO A 37 11.97 11.19 2.93
N GLU A 38 11.27 12.31 3.13
CA GLU A 38 9.80 12.35 3.04
C GLU A 38 9.31 12.16 1.59
N SER A 39 10.02 12.78 0.63
CA SER A 39 9.77 12.58 -0.80
C SER A 39 10.06 11.14 -1.22
N ALA A 40 11.17 10.56 -0.74
CA ALA A 40 11.53 9.17 -0.98
C ALA A 40 10.50 8.21 -0.38
N ARG A 41 10.03 8.46 0.84
CA ARG A 41 8.94 7.68 1.47
C ARG A 41 7.69 7.70 0.59
N SER A 42 7.28 8.89 0.15
CA SER A 42 6.08 9.06 -0.68
C SER A 42 6.21 8.35 -2.04
N ALA A 43 7.33 8.55 -2.72
CA ALA A 43 7.62 7.92 -4.01
C ALA A 43 7.64 6.39 -3.89
N TRP A 44 8.25 5.87 -2.84
CA TRP A 44 8.33 4.42 -2.61
C TRP A 44 6.94 3.82 -2.31
N SER A 45 6.15 4.47 -1.44
CA SER A 45 4.77 4.08 -1.12
C SER A 45 3.87 4.00 -2.36
N GLU A 46 4.08 4.90 -3.32
CA GLU A 46 3.30 4.95 -4.56
C GLU A 46 3.79 3.95 -5.60
N TRP A 47 5.11 3.81 -5.77
CA TRP A 47 5.69 3.07 -6.87
C TRP A 47 5.81 1.57 -6.58
N MET A 48 6.20 1.18 -5.37
CA MET A 48 6.50 -0.22 -5.04
C MET A 48 5.30 -1.18 -5.22
N PRO A 49 4.07 -0.82 -4.82
CA PRO A 49 2.90 -1.68 -5.08
C PRO A 49 2.65 -1.91 -6.58
N ARG A 50 2.91 -0.89 -7.43
CA ARG A 50 2.73 -1.00 -8.89
C ARG A 50 3.78 -1.92 -9.51
N VAL A 51 5.03 -1.81 -9.06
CA VAL A 51 6.12 -2.71 -9.49
C VAL A 51 5.79 -4.15 -9.11
N PHE A 52 5.35 -4.37 -7.87
CA PHE A 52 4.95 -5.69 -7.40
C PHE A 52 3.80 -6.28 -8.22
N ALA A 53 2.73 -5.50 -8.44
CA ALA A 53 1.59 -5.94 -9.25
C ALA A 53 1.99 -6.29 -10.69
N GLY A 54 2.83 -5.44 -11.32
CA GLY A 54 3.38 -5.67 -12.65
C GLY A 54 4.19 -6.96 -12.76
N ALA A 55 5.15 -7.14 -11.84
CA ALA A 55 6.00 -8.32 -11.80
C ALA A 55 5.20 -9.60 -11.50
N SER A 56 4.24 -9.55 -10.57
CA SER A 56 3.37 -10.68 -10.25
C SER A 56 2.48 -11.06 -11.42
N ALA A 57 1.89 -10.09 -12.13
CA ALA A 57 1.09 -10.37 -13.33
C ALA A 57 1.93 -11.03 -14.44
N ALA A 58 3.13 -10.50 -14.70
CA ALA A 58 4.05 -11.09 -15.67
C ALA A 58 4.39 -12.55 -15.29
N ARG A 59 4.71 -12.79 -14.01
CA ARG A 59 5.08 -14.12 -13.53
C ARG A 59 3.91 -15.12 -13.56
N LEU A 60 2.70 -14.68 -13.24
CA LEU A 60 1.50 -15.52 -13.33
C LEU A 60 1.23 -15.93 -14.78
N ASN A 61 1.37 -15.00 -15.72
CA ASN A 61 1.21 -15.28 -17.14
C ASN A 61 2.25 -16.27 -17.68
N GLU A 62 3.50 -16.20 -17.21
CA GLU A 62 4.53 -17.20 -17.54
C GLU A 62 4.20 -18.60 -17.03
N LEU A 63 3.63 -18.70 -15.82
CA LEU A 63 3.34 -19.99 -15.17
C LEU A 63 2.09 -20.65 -15.73
N ASN A 64 1.04 -19.89 -15.97
CA ASN A 64 -0.20 -20.41 -16.53
C ASN A 64 -1.00 -19.31 -17.25
N PRO A 65 -0.90 -19.21 -18.59
CA PRO A 65 -1.66 -18.24 -19.39
C PRO A 65 -3.18 -18.43 -19.33
N SER A 66 -3.66 -19.59 -18.86
CA SER A 66 -5.10 -19.92 -18.78
C SER A 66 -5.75 -19.60 -17.43
N LEU A 67 -4.97 -19.17 -16.42
CA LEU A 67 -5.56 -18.65 -15.19
C LEU A 67 -6.43 -17.42 -15.54
N PRO A 68 -7.73 -17.45 -15.22
CA PRO A 68 -8.64 -16.40 -15.66
C PRO A 68 -8.30 -15.06 -14.99
N GLY A 69 -8.39 -14.01 -15.80
CA GLY A 69 -8.19 -12.62 -15.44
C GLY A 69 -8.07 -11.87 -16.76
N ALA A 70 -8.74 -10.72 -16.92
CA ALA A 70 -8.63 -9.91 -18.13
C ALA A 70 -7.15 -9.61 -18.46
N ASP A 71 -6.87 -9.06 -19.64
CA ASP A 71 -5.53 -8.78 -20.15
C ASP A 71 -4.52 -8.29 -19.09
N HIS A 72 -3.22 -8.35 -19.40
CA HIS A 72 -2.15 -7.98 -18.45
C HIS A 72 -2.42 -6.70 -17.63
N ASN A 73 -3.05 -5.67 -18.21
CA ASN A 73 -3.38 -4.45 -17.47
C ASN A 73 -4.44 -4.68 -16.39
N ALA A 74 -5.46 -5.48 -16.68
CA ALA A 74 -6.47 -5.82 -15.69
C ALA A 74 -5.90 -6.67 -14.54
N GLN A 75 -4.95 -7.58 -14.82
CA GLN A 75 -4.24 -8.32 -13.77
C GLN A 75 -3.44 -7.38 -12.87
N VAL A 76 -2.70 -6.43 -13.46
CA VAL A 76 -1.96 -5.41 -12.70
C VAL A 76 -2.90 -4.54 -11.86
N LEU A 77 -4.06 -4.16 -12.40
CA LEU A 77 -5.06 -3.40 -11.66
C LEU A 77 -5.64 -4.19 -10.49
N LEU A 78 -5.96 -5.47 -10.70
CA LEU A 78 -6.47 -6.35 -9.65
C LEU A 78 -5.43 -6.57 -8.54
N LEU A 79 -4.18 -6.84 -8.91
CA LEU A 79 -3.09 -7.09 -7.96
C LEU A 79 -2.59 -5.83 -7.25
N GLY A 80 -2.82 -4.65 -7.82
CA GLY A 80 -2.49 -3.36 -7.19
C GLY A 80 -3.63 -2.77 -6.38
N ARG A 81 -4.81 -3.39 -6.35
CA ARG A 81 -6.00 -2.85 -5.70
C ARG A 81 -6.03 -3.24 -4.22
N ARG A 82 -5.91 -2.22 -3.38
CA ARG A 82 -6.06 -2.32 -1.93
C ARG A 82 -7.52 -2.45 -1.53
N PRO A 83 -7.95 -3.55 -0.86
CA PRO A 83 -9.32 -3.67 -0.40
C PRO A 83 -9.67 -2.61 0.66
N LEU A 84 -10.85 -1.99 0.56
CA LEU A 84 -11.28 -0.95 1.50
C LEU A 84 -11.47 -1.50 2.91
N ASP A 85 -12.02 -2.71 3.02
CA ASP A 85 -12.13 -3.50 4.25
C ASP A 85 -10.76 -3.67 4.92
N LYS A 86 -9.72 -3.99 4.15
CA LYS A 86 -8.35 -4.11 4.68
C LYS A 86 -7.84 -2.77 5.22
N ALA A 87 -8.03 -1.67 4.48
CA ALA A 87 -7.61 -0.35 4.94
C ALA A 87 -8.35 0.11 6.21
N LEU A 88 -9.66 -0.17 6.31
CA LEU A 88 -10.46 0.13 7.50
C LEU A 88 -10.06 -0.73 8.71
N TYR A 89 -9.81 -2.03 8.48
CA TYR A 89 -9.30 -2.94 9.49
C TYR A 89 -7.99 -2.39 10.10
N GLU A 90 -7.04 -1.98 9.26
CA GLU A 90 -5.76 -1.43 9.70
C GLU A 90 -5.93 -0.13 10.50
N VAL A 91 -6.85 0.77 10.11
CA VAL A 91 -7.15 1.98 10.90
C VAL A 91 -7.62 1.61 12.30
N VAL A 92 -8.60 0.69 12.42
CA VAL A 92 -9.13 0.25 13.72
C VAL A 92 -8.04 -0.44 14.55
N TYR A 93 -7.24 -1.28 13.91
CA TYR A 93 -6.14 -1.99 14.56
C TYR A 93 -5.10 -1.03 15.13
N GLU A 94 -4.64 -0.05 14.35
CA GLU A 94 -3.63 0.90 14.80
C GLU A 94 -4.16 1.86 15.87
N LEU A 95 -5.41 2.31 15.78
CA LEU A 95 -6.03 3.12 16.83
C LEU A 95 -6.10 2.40 18.18
N ASN A 96 -6.25 1.07 18.18
CA ASN A 96 -6.33 0.27 19.40
C ASN A 96 -4.97 -0.18 19.94
N SER A 97 -3.94 -0.27 19.08
CA SER A 97 -2.64 -0.83 19.47
C SER A 97 -1.51 0.20 19.52
N ARG A 98 -1.42 1.07 18.50
CA ARG A 98 -0.34 2.06 18.34
C ARG A 98 -0.91 3.31 17.65
N PRO A 99 -1.62 4.20 18.38
CA PRO A 99 -2.35 5.30 17.77
C PRO A 99 -1.50 6.22 16.87
N ASN A 100 -0.20 6.32 17.13
CA ASN A 100 0.76 7.06 16.30
C ASN A 100 1.02 6.45 14.91
N TRP A 101 0.55 5.24 14.62
CA TRP A 101 0.64 4.58 13.31
C TRP A 101 -0.63 4.74 12.47
N ALA A 102 -1.75 5.20 13.06
CA ALA A 102 -3.00 5.46 12.33
C ALA A 102 -2.87 6.39 11.09
N PRO A 103 -1.93 7.37 11.04
CA PRO A 103 -1.69 8.15 9.83
C PRO A 103 -1.21 7.33 8.61
N ILE A 104 -0.77 6.09 8.80
CA ILE A 104 -0.28 5.21 7.72
C ILE A 104 -1.45 4.64 6.88
N PRO A 105 -2.48 3.99 7.46
CA PRO A 105 -3.60 3.45 6.68
C PRO A 105 -4.66 4.49 6.27
N LEU A 106 -4.79 5.62 6.98
CA LEU A 106 -5.81 6.65 6.70
C LEU A 106 -5.79 7.22 5.25
N PRO A 107 -4.62 7.54 4.66
CA PRO A 107 -4.54 7.98 3.27
C PRO A 107 -5.11 6.97 2.27
N ALA A 108 -4.96 5.67 2.52
CA ALA A 108 -5.50 4.63 1.64
C ALA A 108 -7.03 4.59 1.69
N VAL A 109 -7.64 4.70 2.87
CA VAL A 109 -9.10 4.85 3.01
C VAL A 109 -9.61 6.07 2.23
N ARG A 110 -8.94 7.21 2.38
CA ARG A 110 -9.26 8.44 1.64
C ARG A 110 -9.12 8.28 0.12
N ALA A 111 -8.08 7.57 -0.35
CA ALA A 111 -7.90 7.31 -1.77
C ALA A 111 -9.00 6.40 -2.32
N LEU A 112 -9.30 5.29 -1.64
CA LEU A 112 -10.27 4.29 -2.09
C LEU A 112 -11.70 4.82 -2.12
N THR A 113 -12.08 5.65 -1.14
CA THR A 113 -13.42 6.28 -1.09
C THR A 113 -13.62 7.32 -2.19
N ARG A 114 -12.56 8.02 -2.61
CA ARG A 114 -12.60 8.97 -3.74
C ARG A 114 -12.61 8.27 -5.10
N SER A 115 -12.01 7.09 -5.18
CA SER A 115 -11.93 6.27 -6.39
C SER A 115 -13.15 5.36 -6.57
N SER A 116 -14.25 5.57 -5.83
CA SER A 116 -15.48 4.80 -6.04
C SER A 116 -15.91 4.91 -7.51
N PRO A 117 -16.12 3.78 -8.21
CA PRO A 117 -16.60 3.82 -9.57
C PRO A 117 -17.94 4.56 -9.56
N GLN A 118 -18.07 5.59 -10.40
CA GLN A 118 -19.39 6.12 -10.70
C GLN A 118 -20.25 4.94 -11.15
N GLY A 119 -21.32 4.67 -10.41
CA GLY A 119 -22.24 3.59 -10.74
C GLY A 119 -22.73 3.77 -12.17
N GLY A 120 -22.37 2.83 -13.04
CA GLY A 120 -23.10 2.63 -14.28
C GLY A 120 -24.53 2.28 -13.90
N ALA A 121 -25.45 3.23 -14.06
CA ALA A 121 -26.88 2.96 -14.03
C ALA A 121 -27.25 2.06 -15.23
N PRO A 122 -28.29 1.22 -15.08
CA PRO A 122 -28.67 0.19 -16.05
C PRO A 122 -29.09 0.74 -17.42
#